data_AF-A0A162TUL4-F1
#
_entry.id   AF-A0A162TUL4-F1
#
_cell.length_a   1.000
_cell.length_b   1.000
_cell.length_c   1.000
_cell.angle_alpha   90.00
_cell.angle_beta   90.00
_cell.angle_gamma   90.00
#
_symmetry.space_group_name_H-M   'P 1'
#
loop_
_entity.id
_entity.type
_entity.pdbx_description
1 polymer ?
#
loop_
_entity_poly.entity_id
_entity_poly.type
_entity_poly.pdbx_seq_one_letter_code
_entity_poly.pdbx_strand_id
1 'polypeptide(L)'
;MAEDRLKDLRSELDVINLELLQLLSKRADVVQRIGHLKQTRGVAIFDPEREKQQLDRLVEENPGPFPDSTIRHLFKQIFQASQGLQEEQRKLLVSRQRNHEDTVVTVRGIKIGGGVPIVVGGPCSVETDDQMEKIGQEMQVQGIQLVRGGAFKPRTSPYDFQGLGEKGLRMLRDTARKYGFATVSEIVNPADVEMAIQYVDMIQVGARNMQNFELLKAVGNTRVPVLLKRGLSATIEELIYAAEYIAARGNEQIVLCERGIRTYEKATRNTLDISAVPILKQETHLPVLVDVTHSTGRKDIMLPVAKAALAVGADGIMVEVHPEPQVALSDAKQQLNFAEFDHFMESLRSSGMIPALVTTHG
;
A
#
# COMPACT_ATOMS: atom_id res chain seq x y z
N MET A 1 -9.44 -53.76 36.68
CA MET A 1 -9.73 -52.95 37.90
C MET A 1 -9.14 -51.54 37.79
N ALA A 2 -7.81 -51.33 37.90
CA ALA A 2 -7.22 -49.99 37.79
C ALA A 2 -7.22 -49.44 36.35
N GLU A 3 -6.98 -50.29 35.35
CA GLU A 3 -7.05 -49.92 33.93
C GLU A 3 -8.48 -49.59 33.48
N ASP A 4 -9.49 -50.29 34.00
CA ASP A 4 -10.89 -50.02 33.68
C ASP A 4 -11.33 -48.68 34.27
N ARG A 5 -10.97 -48.40 35.53
CA ARG A 5 -11.24 -47.11 36.18
C ARG A 5 -10.55 -45.94 35.47
N LEU A 6 -9.34 -46.16 34.92
CA LEU A 6 -8.65 -45.14 34.14
C LEU A 6 -9.38 -44.85 32.81
N LYS A 7 -9.92 -45.88 32.15
CA LYS A 7 -10.72 -45.70 30.93
C LYS A 7 -12.03 -44.96 31.21
N ASP A 8 -12.68 -45.26 32.32
CA ASP A 8 -13.92 -44.57 32.72
C ASP A 8 -13.68 -43.08 32.97
N LEU A 9 -12.63 -42.74 33.74
CA LEU A 9 -12.27 -41.33 34.00
C LEU A 9 -11.87 -40.56 32.73
N ARG A 10 -11.22 -41.23 31.77
CA ARG A 10 -10.91 -40.60 30.47
C ARG A 10 -12.17 -40.36 29.65
N SER A 11 -13.10 -41.31 29.68
CA SER A 11 -14.38 -41.16 28.98
C SER A 11 -15.21 -40.01 29.57
N GLU A 12 -15.18 -39.86 30.90
CA GLU A 12 -15.79 -38.70 31.59
C GLU A 12 -15.12 -37.37 31.16
N LEU A 13 -13.78 -37.34 31.11
CA LEU A 13 -13.04 -36.17 30.63
C LEU A 13 -13.38 -35.81 29.18
N ASP A 14 -13.56 -36.79 28.30
CA ASP A 14 -13.94 -36.57 26.90
C ASP A 14 -15.34 -35.93 26.79
N VAL A 15 -16.29 -36.34 27.64
CA VAL A 15 -17.61 -35.69 27.73
C VAL A 15 -17.47 -34.23 28.16
N ILE A 16 -16.69 -33.96 29.21
CA ILE A 16 -16.43 -32.58 29.69
C ILE A 16 -15.79 -31.74 28.58
N ASN A 17 -14.85 -32.28 27.82
CA ASN A 17 -14.21 -31.57 26.70
C ASN A 17 -15.23 -31.16 25.63
N LEU A 18 -16.19 -32.04 25.31
CA LEU A 18 -17.25 -31.72 24.35
C LEU A 18 -18.19 -30.64 24.89
N GLU A 19 -18.51 -30.65 26.18
CA GLU A 19 -19.31 -29.60 26.81
C GLU A 19 -18.59 -28.25 26.80
N LEU A 20 -17.28 -28.23 27.12
CA LEU A 20 -16.45 -27.03 27.01
C LEU A 20 -16.44 -26.49 25.58
N LEU A 21 -16.28 -27.35 24.57
CA LEU A 21 -16.33 -26.95 23.17
C LEU A 21 -17.67 -26.29 22.82
N GLN A 22 -18.80 -26.89 23.21
CA GLN A 22 -20.13 -26.32 22.98
C GLN A 22 -20.30 -24.95 23.65
N LEU A 23 -19.81 -24.80 24.88
CA LEU A 23 -19.86 -23.53 25.62
C LEU A 23 -18.98 -22.46 24.97
N LEU A 24 -17.79 -22.82 24.50
CA LEU A 24 -16.89 -21.92 23.76
C LEU A 24 -17.54 -21.46 22.45
N SER A 25 -18.14 -22.37 21.68
CA SER A 25 -18.88 -22.02 20.45
C SER A 25 -20.07 -21.10 20.73
N LYS A 26 -20.87 -21.38 21.76
CA LYS A 26 -21.99 -20.52 22.16
C LYS A 26 -21.51 -19.14 22.61
N ARG A 27 -20.40 -19.07 23.35
CA ARG A 27 -19.78 -17.81 23.76
C ARG A 27 -19.32 -17.02 22.53
N ALA A 28 -18.69 -17.67 21.55
CA ALA A 28 -18.24 -17.05 20.32
C ALA A 28 -19.40 -16.42 19.51
N ASP A 29 -20.53 -17.11 19.37
CA ASP A 29 -21.73 -16.56 18.70
C ASP A 29 -22.23 -15.26 19.38
N VAL A 30 -22.32 -15.27 20.71
CA VAL A 30 -22.74 -14.08 21.48
C VAL A 30 -21.75 -12.94 21.28
N VAL A 31 -20.44 -13.23 21.30
CA VAL A 31 -19.39 -12.23 21.03
C VAL A 31 -19.55 -11.66 19.62
N GLN A 32 -19.75 -12.49 18.59
CA GLN A 32 -19.95 -12.01 17.22
C GLN A 32 -21.15 -11.07 17.10
N ARG A 33 -22.28 -11.43 17.72
CA ARG A 33 -23.48 -10.58 17.77
C ARG A 33 -23.20 -9.23 18.47
N ILE A 34 -22.43 -9.24 19.56
CA ILE A 34 -21.97 -8.00 20.21
C ILE A 34 -21.07 -7.20 19.27
N GLY A 35 -20.16 -7.85 18.55
CA GLY A 35 -19.26 -7.23 17.58
C GLY A 35 -20.03 -6.48 16.49
N HIS A 36 -21.05 -7.13 15.91
CA HIS A 36 -21.92 -6.50 14.93
C HIS A 36 -22.63 -5.24 15.47
N LEU A 37 -23.17 -5.31 16.70
CA LEU A 37 -23.78 -4.15 17.35
C LEU A 37 -22.78 -3.02 17.63
N LYS A 38 -21.57 -3.35 18.08
CA LYS A 38 -20.49 -2.37 18.30
C LYS A 38 -20.11 -1.65 17.00
N GLN A 39 -19.97 -2.41 15.90
CA GLN A 39 -19.68 -1.85 14.57
C GLN A 39 -20.74 -0.85 14.11
N THR A 40 -22.04 -1.21 14.22
CA THR A 40 -23.13 -0.29 13.83
C THR A 40 -23.19 1.00 14.65
N ARG A 41 -22.62 0.99 15.86
CA ARG A 41 -22.60 2.14 16.78
C ARG A 41 -21.25 2.86 16.85
N GLY A 42 -20.25 2.43 16.08
CA GLY A 42 -18.90 3.00 16.09
C GLY A 42 -18.17 2.84 17.43
N VAL A 43 -18.51 1.82 18.22
CA VAL A 43 -17.88 1.55 19.53
C VAL A 43 -16.66 0.63 19.34
N ALA A 44 -15.60 0.87 20.10
CA ALA A 44 -14.38 0.05 20.05
C ALA A 44 -14.66 -1.45 20.32
N ILE A 45 -14.04 -2.30 19.51
CA ILE A 45 -14.08 -3.76 19.64
C ILE A 45 -13.41 -4.18 20.95
N PHE A 46 -12.18 -3.72 21.16
CA PHE A 46 -11.41 -3.94 22.39
C PHE A 46 -11.82 -2.96 23.50
N ASP A 47 -12.07 -3.51 24.68
CA ASP A 47 -12.41 -2.77 25.90
C ASP A 47 -11.64 -3.39 27.08
N PRO A 48 -10.50 -2.79 27.47
CA PRO A 48 -9.64 -3.36 28.51
C PRO A 48 -10.29 -3.32 29.90
N GLU A 49 -11.15 -2.34 30.17
CA GLU A 49 -11.86 -2.26 31.46
C GLU A 49 -12.90 -3.37 31.57
N ARG A 50 -13.64 -3.62 30.49
CA ARG A 50 -14.59 -4.73 30.44
C ARG A 50 -13.88 -6.07 30.60
N GLU A 51 -12.75 -6.26 29.93
CA GLU A 51 -11.97 -7.49 30.05
C GLU A 51 -11.51 -7.72 31.49
N LYS A 52 -10.97 -6.68 32.13
CA LYS A 52 -10.57 -6.72 33.54
C LYS A 52 -11.73 -7.09 34.46
N GLN A 53 -12.88 -6.44 34.32
CA GLN A 53 -14.09 -6.76 35.12
C GLN A 53 -14.51 -8.23 34.97
N GLN A 54 -14.42 -8.78 33.76
CA GLN A 54 -14.76 -10.18 33.52
C GLN A 54 -13.75 -11.13 34.18
N LEU A 55 -12.45 -10.84 34.09
CA LEU A 55 -11.41 -11.63 34.74
C LEU A 55 -11.50 -11.58 36.26
N ASP A 56 -11.79 -10.40 36.83
CA ASP A 56 -11.94 -10.24 38.28
C ASP A 56 -13.13 -11.05 38.80
N ARG A 57 -14.28 -10.98 38.11
CA ARG A 57 -15.44 -11.82 38.46
C ARG A 57 -15.17 -13.32 38.34
N LEU A 58 -14.43 -13.76 37.32
CA LEU A 58 -14.06 -15.17 37.15
C LEU A 58 -13.17 -15.68 38.28
N VAL A 59 -12.35 -14.80 38.85
CA VAL A 59 -11.46 -15.12 39.97
C VAL A 59 -12.21 -15.12 41.30
N GLU A 60 -13.11 -14.15 41.52
CA GLU A 60 -13.97 -14.10 42.71
C GLU A 60 -14.81 -15.37 42.87
N GLU A 61 -15.27 -15.94 41.75
CA GLU A 61 -16.11 -17.14 41.71
C GLU A 61 -15.31 -18.44 41.53
N ASN A 62 -13.97 -18.42 41.55
CA ASN A 62 -13.15 -19.60 41.29
C ASN A 62 -13.14 -20.56 42.51
N PRO A 63 -13.77 -21.75 42.45
CA PRO A 63 -13.78 -22.68 43.58
C PRO A 63 -12.51 -23.56 43.63
N GLY A 64 -11.55 -23.36 42.71
CA GLY A 64 -10.45 -24.27 42.47
C GLY A 64 -10.86 -25.47 41.59
N PRO A 65 -9.94 -26.42 41.32
CA PRO A 65 -8.61 -26.58 41.93
C PRO A 65 -7.49 -25.76 41.26
N PHE A 66 -7.75 -25.11 40.13
CA PHE A 66 -6.76 -24.26 39.48
C PHE A 66 -6.56 -22.95 40.25
N PRO A 67 -5.32 -22.44 40.37
CA PRO A 67 -5.08 -21.14 40.97
C PRO A 67 -5.60 -20.02 40.05
N ASP A 68 -5.95 -18.89 40.65
CA ASP A 68 -6.53 -17.73 39.95
C ASP A 68 -5.67 -17.25 38.78
N SER A 69 -4.34 -17.33 38.89
CA SER A 69 -3.42 -16.98 37.82
C SER A 69 -3.62 -17.84 36.56
N THR A 70 -3.93 -19.12 36.74
CA THR A 70 -4.19 -20.05 35.64
C THR A 70 -5.54 -19.77 35.00
N ILE A 71 -6.59 -19.52 35.82
CA ILE A 71 -7.91 -19.13 35.32
C ILE A 71 -7.81 -17.84 34.50
N ARG A 72 -7.11 -16.81 35.02
CA ARG A 72 -6.87 -15.56 34.29
C ARG A 72 -6.19 -15.79 32.96
N HIS A 73 -5.17 -16.65 32.91
CA HIS A 73 -4.45 -16.93 31.67
C HIS A 73 -5.33 -17.64 30.63
N LEU A 74 -6.05 -18.70 31.01
CA LEU A 74 -6.93 -19.45 30.10
C LEU A 74 -8.04 -18.58 29.52
N PHE A 75 -8.72 -17.80 30.38
CA PHE A 75 -9.78 -16.92 29.90
C PHE A 75 -9.25 -15.77 29.05
N LYS A 76 -8.04 -15.28 29.30
CA LYS A 76 -7.40 -14.31 28.40
C LYS A 76 -7.18 -14.89 27.00
N GLN A 77 -6.77 -16.15 26.88
CA GLN A 77 -6.66 -16.81 25.57
C GLN A 77 -8.01 -16.93 24.87
N ILE A 78 -9.06 -17.30 25.61
CA ILE A 78 -10.44 -17.33 25.08
C ILE A 78 -10.86 -15.93 24.60
N PHE A 79 -10.53 -14.88 25.35
CA PHE A 79 -10.88 -13.50 25.02
C PHE A 79 -10.16 -13.03 23.76
N GLN A 80 -8.87 -13.32 23.64
CA GLN A 80 -8.07 -13.02 22.45
C GLN A 80 -8.61 -13.75 21.20
N ALA A 81 -8.88 -15.05 21.29
CA ALA A 81 -9.49 -15.80 20.19
C ALA A 81 -10.84 -15.21 19.75
N SER A 82 -11.61 -14.69 20.71
CA SER A 82 -12.93 -14.10 20.45
C SER A 82 -12.86 -12.70 19.84
N GLN A 83 -11.82 -11.93 20.17
CA GLN A 83 -11.53 -10.65 19.53
C GLN A 83 -11.15 -10.88 18.06
N GLY A 84 -10.32 -11.89 17.76
CA GLY A 84 -9.99 -12.27 16.39
C GLY A 84 -11.22 -12.58 15.53
N LEU A 85 -12.24 -13.24 16.08
CA LEU A 85 -13.51 -13.49 15.38
C LEU A 85 -14.30 -12.21 15.04
N GLN A 86 -14.15 -11.14 15.83
CA GLN A 86 -14.78 -9.85 15.56
C GLN A 86 -13.99 -9.03 14.53
N GLU A 87 -12.67 -9.19 14.51
CA GLU A 87 -11.76 -8.58 13.52
C GLU A 87 -11.95 -9.21 12.14
N GLU A 88 -12.04 -10.54 12.04
CA GLU A 88 -12.34 -11.26 10.79
C GLU A 88 -13.68 -10.84 10.14
N GLN A 89 -14.66 -10.40 10.94
CA GLN A 89 -15.93 -9.88 10.40
C GLN A 89 -15.80 -8.51 9.74
N ARG A 90 -14.74 -7.75 10.04
CA ARG A 90 -14.52 -6.42 9.46
C ARG A 90 -13.84 -6.53 8.10
N LYS A 91 -14.61 -6.94 7.09
CA LYS A 91 -14.15 -6.99 5.70
C LYS A 91 -13.83 -5.58 5.21
N LEU A 92 -12.55 -5.22 5.20
CA LEU A 92 -12.08 -3.92 4.73
C LEU A 92 -12.55 -3.67 3.30
N LEU A 93 -12.85 -2.40 2.98
CA LEU A 93 -13.28 -1.98 1.65
C LEU A 93 -12.30 -2.41 0.55
N VAL A 94 -11.00 -2.37 0.88
CA VAL A 94 -9.90 -2.72 -0.02
C VAL A 94 -9.54 -4.21 -0.03
N SER A 95 -10.13 -5.03 0.85
CA SER A 95 -9.77 -6.45 1.00
C SER A 95 -10.39 -7.34 -0.08
N ARG A 96 -9.68 -8.42 -0.47
CA ARG A 96 -10.23 -9.46 -1.35
C ARG A 96 -11.42 -10.19 -0.76
N GLN A 97 -11.51 -10.26 0.56
CA GLN A 97 -12.64 -10.87 1.26
C GLN A 97 -13.95 -10.12 1.02
N ARG A 98 -13.87 -8.82 0.68
CA ARG A 98 -15.01 -7.99 0.27
C ARG A 98 -15.25 -8.02 -1.24
N ASN A 99 -14.20 -7.90 -2.04
CA ASN A 99 -14.28 -7.92 -3.50
C ASN A 99 -13.26 -8.90 -4.09
N HIS A 100 -13.75 -9.95 -4.74
CA HIS A 100 -12.91 -11.00 -5.31
C HIS A 100 -12.28 -10.59 -6.65
N GLU A 101 -12.89 -9.66 -7.38
CA GLU A 101 -12.40 -9.19 -8.67
C GLU A 101 -11.33 -8.11 -8.51
N ASP A 102 -10.35 -8.10 -9.41
CA ASP A 102 -9.30 -7.08 -9.43
C ASP A 102 -9.88 -5.70 -9.78
N THR A 103 -9.56 -4.70 -8.97
CA THR A 103 -9.85 -3.31 -9.29
C THR A 103 -8.93 -2.86 -10.42
N VAL A 104 -9.52 -2.41 -11.52
CA VAL A 104 -8.79 -1.76 -12.62
C VAL A 104 -8.92 -0.24 -12.46
N VAL A 105 -7.82 0.42 -12.12
CA VAL A 105 -7.78 1.88 -11.98
C VAL A 105 -7.57 2.51 -13.36
N THR A 106 -8.41 3.48 -13.72
CA THR A 106 -8.34 4.14 -15.03
C THR A 106 -7.85 5.58 -14.89
N VAL A 107 -6.73 5.90 -15.53
CA VAL A 107 -6.15 7.25 -15.59
C VAL A 107 -6.16 7.72 -17.04
N ARG A 108 -7.07 8.63 -17.40
CA ARG A 108 -7.27 9.10 -18.80
C ARG A 108 -7.35 7.97 -19.84
N GLY A 109 -8.04 6.88 -19.52
CA GLY A 109 -8.21 5.71 -20.39
C GLY A 109 -7.10 4.66 -20.25
N ILE A 110 -6.00 4.97 -19.56
CA ILE A 110 -4.92 4.03 -19.27
C ILE A 110 -5.35 3.15 -18.09
N LYS A 111 -5.30 1.83 -18.27
CA LYS A 111 -5.74 0.85 -17.28
C LYS A 111 -4.55 0.32 -16.47
N ILE A 112 -4.64 0.42 -15.15
CA ILE A 112 -3.66 -0.13 -14.19
C ILE A 112 -4.33 -1.30 -13.46
N GLY A 113 -3.68 -2.46 -13.40
CA GLY A 113 -4.28 -3.70 -12.91
C GLY A 113 -5.03 -4.51 -13.97
N GLY A 114 -4.97 -4.11 -15.24
CA GLY A 114 -5.67 -4.77 -16.35
C GLY A 114 -4.90 -5.93 -17.01
N GLY A 115 -3.95 -6.55 -16.30
CA GLY A 115 -3.11 -7.65 -16.81
C GLY A 115 -1.92 -7.24 -17.67
N VAL A 116 -1.87 -6.01 -18.18
CA VAL A 116 -0.71 -5.45 -18.89
C VAL A 116 0.06 -4.52 -17.95
N PRO A 117 1.34 -4.79 -17.63
CA PRO A 117 2.12 -3.92 -16.78
C PRO A 117 2.37 -2.55 -17.42
N ILE A 118 2.29 -1.50 -16.61
CA ILE A 118 2.61 -0.13 -17.04
C ILE A 118 4.00 0.31 -16.57
N VAL A 119 4.57 1.31 -17.26
CA VAL A 119 5.78 2.01 -16.80
C VAL A 119 5.42 3.46 -16.54
N VAL A 120 5.70 3.93 -15.32
CA VAL A 120 5.61 5.34 -14.94
C VAL A 120 7.01 5.94 -14.96
N GLY A 121 7.29 6.81 -15.92
CA GLY A 121 8.58 7.47 -16.11
C GLY A 121 8.54 8.96 -15.80
N GLY A 122 9.69 9.62 -15.65
CA GLY A 122 9.78 11.08 -15.53
C GLY A 122 10.62 11.55 -14.34
N PRO A 123 10.82 12.86 -14.18
CA PRO A 123 11.82 13.38 -13.27
C PRO A 123 11.38 13.37 -11.81
N CYS A 124 12.39 13.33 -10.92
CA CYS A 124 12.21 13.42 -9.48
C CYS A 124 11.55 14.74 -9.08
N SER A 125 11.99 15.84 -9.67
CA SER A 125 11.45 17.18 -9.47
C SER A 125 11.13 17.83 -10.81
N VAL A 126 10.08 18.63 -10.84
CA VAL A 126 9.84 19.55 -11.96
C VAL A 126 10.69 20.80 -11.71
N GLU A 127 11.58 21.13 -12.65
CA GLU A 127 12.64 22.13 -12.43
C GLU A 127 12.52 23.31 -13.39
N THR A 128 12.46 23.06 -14.71
CA THR A 128 12.41 24.09 -15.75
C THR A 128 11.58 23.66 -16.96
N ASP A 129 11.15 24.62 -17.79
CA ASP A 129 10.35 24.31 -18.99
C ASP A 129 11.16 23.52 -20.01
N ASP A 130 12.45 23.83 -20.18
CA ASP A 130 13.37 23.08 -21.05
C ASP A 130 13.56 21.63 -20.58
N GLN A 131 13.70 21.42 -19.26
CA GLN A 131 13.79 20.08 -18.68
C GLN A 131 12.51 19.27 -18.97
N MET A 132 11.34 19.87 -18.74
CA MET A 132 10.06 19.19 -18.97
C MET A 132 9.78 18.96 -20.44
N GLU A 133 10.17 19.87 -21.33
CA GLU A 133 10.09 19.70 -22.78
C GLU A 133 10.89 18.48 -23.24
N LYS A 134 12.15 18.37 -22.81
CA LYS A 134 13.01 17.21 -23.12
C LYS A 134 12.44 15.90 -22.58
N ILE A 135 11.92 15.92 -21.35
CA ILE A 135 11.23 14.76 -20.76
C ILE A 135 10.01 14.38 -21.60
N GLY A 136 9.20 15.35 -22.02
CA GLY A 136 8.00 15.08 -22.81
C GLY A 136 8.31 14.37 -24.13
N GLN A 137 9.36 14.82 -24.83
CA GLN A 137 9.85 14.18 -26.06
C GLN A 137 10.30 12.74 -25.80
N GLU A 138 11.15 12.53 -24.79
CA GLU A 138 11.66 11.21 -24.44
C GLU A 138 10.55 10.23 -24.05
N MET A 139 9.61 10.66 -23.20
CA MET A 139 8.47 9.84 -22.78
C MET A 139 7.57 9.47 -23.98
N GLN A 140 7.37 10.38 -24.93
CA GLN A 140 6.62 10.11 -26.16
C GLN A 140 7.33 9.07 -27.04
N VAL A 141 8.65 9.22 -27.25
CA VAL A 141 9.47 8.26 -28.02
C VAL A 141 9.40 6.87 -27.40
N GLN A 142 9.46 6.78 -26.07
CA GLN A 142 9.39 5.52 -25.33
C GLN A 142 7.95 5.00 -25.12
N GLY A 143 6.93 5.69 -25.64
CA GLY A 143 5.53 5.28 -25.51
C GLY A 143 5.02 5.26 -24.07
N ILE A 144 5.62 6.07 -23.18
CA ILE A 144 5.24 6.18 -21.78
C ILE A 144 3.94 6.97 -21.67
N GLN A 145 2.90 6.33 -21.12
CA GLN A 145 1.57 6.93 -21.04
C GLN A 145 1.30 7.63 -19.69
N LEU A 146 2.01 7.26 -18.62
CA LEU A 146 1.96 7.96 -17.33
C LEU A 146 3.33 8.57 -17.03
N VAL A 147 3.35 9.89 -16.87
CA VAL A 147 4.56 10.63 -16.53
C VAL A 147 4.44 11.22 -15.14
N ARG A 148 5.43 10.91 -14.31
CA ARG A 148 5.54 11.44 -12.96
C ARG A 148 6.43 12.69 -12.91
N GLY A 149 6.08 13.66 -12.07
CA GLY A 149 6.88 14.87 -11.85
C GLY A 149 6.61 15.45 -10.47
N GLY A 150 7.66 15.68 -9.67
CA GLY A 150 7.49 16.19 -8.31
C GLY A 150 7.36 17.71 -8.27
N ALA A 151 6.14 18.22 -8.15
CA ALA A 151 5.89 19.65 -7.95
C ALA A 151 6.12 20.10 -6.49
N PHE A 152 5.82 19.21 -5.54
CA PHE A 152 6.12 19.36 -4.11
C PHE A 152 7.11 18.27 -3.70
N LYS A 153 8.15 18.63 -2.95
CA LYS A 153 9.22 17.71 -2.55
C LYS A 153 9.32 17.62 -1.02
N PRO A 154 8.95 16.49 -0.39
CA PRO A 154 9.20 16.30 1.03
C PRO A 154 10.69 16.03 1.26
N ARG A 155 11.41 17.06 1.70
CA ARG A 155 12.86 17.01 1.94
C ARG A 155 13.17 16.72 3.40
N THR A 156 14.31 16.06 3.64
CA THR A 156 14.84 15.89 5.00
C THR A 156 15.40 17.21 5.54
N SER A 157 16.06 18.00 4.68
CA SER A 157 16.57 19.32 5.01
C SER A 157 15.59 20.40 4.52
N PRO A 158 15.27 21.42 5.34
CA PRO A 158 14.41 22.54 4.93
C PRO A 158 15.10 23.50 3.94
N TYR A 159 16.44 23.44 3.84
CA TYR A 159 17.23 24.30 2.93
C TYR A 159 17.37 23.71 1.52
N ASP A 160 16.97 22.46 1.36
CA ASP A 160 16.92 21.82 0.06
C ASP A 160 15.80 22.40 -0.82
N PHE A 161 15.90 22.22 -2.13
CA PHE A 161 14.81 22.55 -3.05
C PHE A 161 13.50 21.83 -2.68
N GLN A 162 12.46 22.61 -2.36
CA GLN A 162 11.14 22.15 -1.89
C GLN A 162 10.15 21.86 -3.04
N GLY A 163 10.52 22.15 -4.29
CA GLY A 163 9.63 22.07 -5.44
C GLY A 163 9.08 23.45 -5.86
N LEU A 164 8.49 23.50 -7.06
CA LEU A 164 7.90 24.73 -7.62
C LEU A 164 6.42 24.93 -7.21
N GLY A 165 5.83 24.00 -6.46
CA GLY A 165 4.41 24.02 -6.09
C GLY A 165 3.50 24.06 -7.31
N GLU A 166 2.46 24.90 -7.28
CA GLU A 166 1.48 25.02 -8.37
C GLU A 166 2.14 25.34 -9.74
N LYS A 167 3.22 26.13 -9.77
CA LYS A 167 3.95 26.39 -11.03
C LYS A 167 4.45 25.07 -11.65
N GLY A 168 5.00 24.18 -10.82
CA GLY A 168 5.46 22.86 -11.28
C GLY A 168 4.31 21.97 -11.76
N LEU A 169 3.15 22.03 -11.09
CA LEU A 169 1.96 21.32 -11.54
C LEU A 169 1.46 21.82 -12.90
N ARG A 170 1.46 23.14 -13.12
CA ARG A 170 1.11 23.75 -14.41
C ARG A 170 2.03 23.29 -15.52
N MET A 171 3.35 23.35 -15.30
CA MET A 171 4.35 22.87 -16.26
C MET A 171 4.15 21.40 -16.62
N LEU A 172 3.91 20.55 -15.62
CA LEU A 172 3.64 19.13 -15.84
C LEU A 172 2.37 18.92 -16.66
N ARG A 173 1.29 19.66 -16.37
CA ARG A 173 0.03 19.62 -17.13
C ARG A 173 0.20 20.11 -18.57
N ASP A 174 0.95 21.17 -18.80
CA ASP A 174 1.16 21.74 -20.13
C ASP A 174 2.01 20.80 -21.01
N THR A 175 3.05 20.20 -20.42
CA THR A 175 3.85 19.15 -21.09
C THR A 175 2.98 17.94 -21.44
N ALA A 176 2.13 17.49 -20.52
CA ALA A 176 1.21 16.38 -20.74
C ALA A 176 0.21 16.65 -21.87
N ARG A 177 -0.32 17.88 -21.97
CA ARG A 177 -1.20 18.29 -23.07
C ARG A 177 -0.49 18.26 -24.42
N LYS A 178 0.78 18.67 -24.45
CA LYS A 178 1.58 18.73 -25.68
C LYS A 178 1.96 17.33 -26.20
N TYR A 179 2.32 16.41 -25.30
CA TYR A 179 2.86 15.09 -25.69
C TYR A 179 1.86 13.93 -25.54
N GLY A 180 0.71 14.16 -24.92
CA GLY A 180 -0.40 13.20 -24.90
C GLY A 180 -0.34 12.13 -23.80
N PHE A 181 0.34 12.40 -22.68
CA PHE A 181 0.41 11.49 -21.53
C PHE A 181 -0.45 11.97 -20.35
N ALA A 182 -0.65 11.09 -19.35
CA ALA A 182 -1.29 11.39 -18.09
C ALA A 182 -0.27 11.77 -17.01
N THR A 183 -0.66 12.63 -16.06
CA THR A 183 0.24 13.20 -15.05
C THR A 183 0.08 12.56 -13.67
N VAL A 184 1.21 12.26 -13.03
CA VAL A 184 1.30 11.84 -11.63
C VAL A 184 2.18 12.83 -10.86
N SER A 185 1.66 13.44 -9.78
CA SER A 185 2.47 14.31 -8.90
C SER A 185 2.11 14.10 -7.44
N GLU A 186 3.11 14.26 -6.58
CA GLU A 186 2.94 14.18 -5.13
C GLU A 186 2.25 15.43 -4.58
N ILE A 187 1.28 15.22 -3.69
CA ILE A 187 0.64 16.25 -2.88
C ILE A 187 0.94 15.97 -1.41
N VAL A 188 1.35 17.01 -0.68
CA VAL A 188 1.90 16.86 0.67
C VAL A 188 0.98 17.38 1.77
N ASN A 189 0.04 18.27 1.44
CA ASN A 189 -0.84 18.94 2.38
C ASN A 189 -2.31 18.82 1.91
N PRO A 190 -3.27 18.47 2.81
CA PRO A 190 -4.70 18.46 2.49
C PRO A 190 -5.21 19.72 1.77
N ALA A 191 -4.69 20.90 2.13
CA ALA A 191 -5.12 22.18 1.56
C ALA A 191 -4.81 22.32 0.06
N ASP A 192 -3.79 21.62 -0.44
CA ASP A 192 -3.36 21.70 -1.83
C ASP A 192 -4.17 20.77 -2.75
N VAL A 193 -4.98 19.86 -2.20
CA VAL A 193 -5.68 18.81 -2.96
C VAL A 193 -6.64 19.40 -3.99
N GLU A 194 -7.45 20.39 -3.60
CA GLU A 194 -8.46 21.00 -4.50
C GLU A 194 -7.82 21.73 -5.69
N MET A 195 -6.69 22.41 -5.46
CA MET A 195 -5.91 23.03 -6.53
C MET A 195 -5.25 21.96 -7.41
N ALA A 196 -4.66 20.94 -6.80
CA ALA A 196 -3.88 19.92 -7.49
C ALA A 196 -4.69 19.14 -8.53
N ILE A 197 -5.94 18.79 -8.21
CA ILE A 197 -6.82 18.00 -9.11
C ILE A 197 -7.14 18.72 -10.43
N GLN A 198 -6.87 20.02 -10.55
CA GLN A 198 -6.98 20.75 -11.81
C GLN A 198 -5.82 20.43 -12.77
N TYR A 199 -4.68 19.97 -12.24
CA TYR A 199 -3.42 19.78 -12.97
C TYR A 199 -2.96 18.33 -13.05
N VAL A 200 -3.35 17.48 -12.10
CA VAL A 200 -2.93 16.07 -12.05
C VAL A 200 -4.03 15.13 -12.53
N ASP A 201 -3.64 14.04 -13.17
CA ASP A 201 -4.57 12.94 -13.52
C ASP A 201 -4.56 11.84 -12.45
N MET A 202 -3.52 11.80 -11.62
CA MET A 202 -3.38 10.91 -10.48
C MET A 202 -2.59 11.60 -9.36
N ILE A 203 -3.09 11.53 -8.13
CA ILE A 203 -2.43 12.10 -6.95
C ILE A 203 -1.49 11.04 -6.36
N GLN A 204 -0.21 11.37 -6.18
CA GLN A 204 0.69 10.55 -5.37
C GLN A 204 0.62 10.99 -3.90
N VAL A 205 0.42 10.04 -2.99
CA VAL A 205 0.72 10.21 -1.57
C VAL A 205 2.06 9.54 -1.30
N GLY A 206 3.09 10.33 -0.98
CA GLY A 206 4.43 9.82 -0.77
C GLY A 206 4.58 9.04 0.54
N ALA A 207 5.66 8.25 0.63
CA ALA A 207 5.93 7.34 1.75
C ALA A 207 5.90 8.02 3.12
N ARG A 208 6.37 9.27 3.23
CA ARG A 208 6.36 10.02 4.50
C ARG A 208 4.96 10.46 4.94
N ASN A 209 4.01 10.51 4.01
CA ASN A 209 2.63 10.89 4.23
C ASN A 209 1.66 9.70 4.22
N MET A 210 2.16 8.46 4.14
CA MET A 210 1.29 7.26 4.16
C MET A 210 0.39 7.23 5.41
N GLN A 211 0.84 7.78 6.54
CA GLN A 211 0.05 7.90 7.78
C GLN A 211 -0.39 9.34 8.09
N ASN A 212 -0.32 10.25 7.10
CA ASN A 212 -0.96 11.56 7.21
C ASN A 212 -2.46 11.40 6.96
N PHE A 213 -3.19 10.94 7.99
CA PHE A 213 -4.59 10.53 7.85
C PHE A 213 -5.51 11.64 7.34
N GLU A 214 -5.22 12.91 7.64
CA GLU A 214 -6.00 14.04 7.10
C GLU A 214 -5.78 14.20 5.60
N LEU A 215 -4.56 13.98 5.11
CA LEU A 215 -4.29 13.95 3.66
C LEU A 215 -4.99 12.77 3.00
N LEU A 216 -4.94 11.57 3.61
CA LEU A 216 -5.65 10.39 3.08
C LEU A 216 -7.16 10.64 2.98
N LYS A 217 -7.75 11.26 4.01
CA LYS A 217 -9.17 11.64 3.99
C LYS A 217 -9.47 12.68 2.91
N ALA A 218 -8.59 13.67 2.74
CA ALA A 218 -8.75 14.72 1.74
C ALA A 218 -8.71 14.14 0.31
N VAL A 219 -7.71 13.32 -0.03
CA VAL A 219 -7.64 12.67 -1.36
C VAL A 219 -8.78 11.66 -1.56
N GLY A 220 -9.22 11.02 -0.48
CA GLY A 220 -10.36 10.10 -0.47
C GLY A 220 -11.72 10.77 -0.74
N ASN A 221 -11.85 12.07 -0.50
CA ASN A 221 -13.05 12.85 -0.85
C ASN A 221 -13.08 13.26 -2.34
N THR A 222 -12.00 13.01 -3.10
CA THR A 222 -11.93 13.33 -4.53
C THR A 222 -12.37 12.14 -5.39
N ARG A 223 -12.44 12.35 -6.71
CA ARG A 223 -12.64 11.27 -7.71
C ARG A 223 -11.38 11.00 -8.54
N VAL A 224 -10.26 11.61 -8.16
CA VAL A 224 -8.98 11.44 -8.88
C VAL A 224 -8.27 10.21 -8.34
N PRO A 225 -7.75 9.32 -9.21
CA PRO A 225 -6.98 8.16 -8.78
C PRO A 225 -5.80 8.51 -7.86
N VAL A 226 -5.52 7.63 -6.89
CA VAL A 226 -4.47 7.84 -5.87
C VAL A 226 -3.39 6.77 -5.98
N LEU A 227 -2.13 7.21 -6.10
CA LEU A 227 -0.95 6.36 -5.98
C LEU A 227 -0.43 6.44 -4.53
N LEU A 228 -0.70 5.44 -3.72
CA LEU A 228 -0.31 5.39 -2.32
C LEU A 228 1.03 4.65 -2.16
N LYS A 229 2.09 5.38 -1.81
CA LYS A 229 3.39 4.78 -1.50
C LYS A 229 3.43 4.19 -0.10
N ARG A 230 3.99 2.99 0.03
CA ARG A 230 4.30 2.39 1.34
C ARG A 230 5.23 3.29 2.16
N GLY A 231 4.93 3.38 3.45
CA GLY A 231 5.72 4.13 4.42
C GLY A 231 7.10 3.51 4.63
N LEU A 232 8.05 4.32 5.10
CA LEU A 232 9.47 3.92 5.21
C LEU A 232 9.70 2.64 6.03
N SER A 233 8.86 2.41 7.04
CA SER A 233 8.94 1.24 7.94
C SER A 233 7.55 0.63 8.16
N ALA A 234 6.62 0.88 7.24
CA ALA A 234 5.24 0.43 7.39
C ALA A 234 5.13 -1.08 7.22
N THR A 235 4.32 -1.73 8.06
CA THR A 235 3.86 -3.09 7.81
C THR A 235 2.92 -3.13 6.61
N ILE A 236 2.65 -4.33 6.08
CA ILE A 236 1.65 -4.53 5.02
C ILE A 236 0.26 -4.13 5.54
N GLU A 237 -0.06 -4.49 6.78
CA GLU A 237 -1.32 -4.15 7.43
C GLU A 237 -1.50 -2.62 7.53
N GLU A 238 -0.48 -1.87 7.93
CA GLU A 238 -0.55 -0.41 8.01
C GLU A 238 -0.77 0.24 6.63
N LEU A 239 -0.17 -0.31 5.57
CA LEU A 239 -0.42 0.14 4.19
C LEU A 239 -1.86 -0.14 3.77
N ILE A 240 -2.39 -1.33 4.08
CA ILE A 240 -3.77 -1.71 3.78
C ILE A 240 -4.75 -0.78 4.51
N TYR A 241 -4.53 -0.49 5.79
CA TYR A 241 -5.36 0.47 6.52
C TYR A 241 -5.24 1.89 5.99
N ALA A 242 -4.06 2.33 5.53
CA ALA A 242 -3.91 3.63 4.88
C ALA A 242 -4.74 3.70 3.58
N ALA A 243 -4.78 2.63 2.78
CA ALA A 243 -5.68 2.54 1.63
C ALA A 243 -7.16 2.54 2.05
N GLU A 244 -7.50 1.86 3.15
CA GLU A 244 -8.85 1.85 3.72
C GLU A 244 -9.33 3.27 4.12
N TYR A 245 -8.45 4.12 4.67
CA TYR A 245 -8.78 5.52 4.96
C TYR A 245 -9.23 6.30 3.72
N ILE A 246 -8.64 6.03 2.55
CA ILE A 246 -9.00 6.65 1.27
C ILE A 246 -10.34 6.07 0.79
N ALA A 247 -10.45 4.74 0.75
CA ALA A 247 -11.65 4.04 0.30
C ALA A 247 -12.89 4.39 1.14
N ALA A 248 -12.74 4.50 2.46
CA ALA A 248 -13.82 4.84 3.39
C ALA A 248 -14.40 6.25 3.18
N ARG A 249 -13.70 7.12 2.44
CA ARG A 249 -14.22 8.43 2.03
C ARG A 249 -14.91 8.42 0.67
N GLY A 250 -14.92 7.28 -0.02
CA GLY A 250 -15.65 7.05 -1.27
C GLY A 250 -14.78 7.00 -2.52
N ASN A 251 -13.45 7.08 -2.40
CA ASN A 251 -12.53 6.93 -3.53
C ASN A 251 -11.83 5.56 -3.48
N GLU A 252 -12.33 4.60 -4.27
CA GLU A 252 -11.74 3.27 -4.39
C GLU A 252 -10.75 3.16 -5.57
N GLN A 253 -10.44 4.27 -6.29
CA GLN A 253 -9.46 4.31 -7.37
C GLN A 253 -8.04 4.44 -6.81
N ILE A 254 -7.56 3.37 -6.17
CA ILE A 254 -6.29 3.35 -5.43
C ILE A 254 -5.31 2.40 -6.09
N VAL A 255 -4.07 2.84 -6.28
CA VAL A 255 -2.94 2.02 -6.70
C VAL A 255 -1.92 2.04 -5.57
N LEU A 256 -1.51 0.85 -5.12
CA LEU A 256 -0.47 0.71 -4.10
C LEU A 256 0.91 0.75 -4.75
N CYS A 257 1.90 1.30 -4.05
CA CYS A 257 3.27 1.34 -4.53
C CYS A 257 4.27 0.89 -3.46
N GLU A 258 4.85 -0.28 -3.66
CA GLU A 258 6.03 -0.73 -2.93
C GLU A 258 7.25 0.11 -3.37
N ARG A 259 8.09 0.51 -2.44
CA ARG A 259 9.17 1.49 -2.68
C ARG A 259 10.41 1.27 -1.82
N GLY A 260 10.54 0.08 -1.26
CA GLY A 260 11.55 -0.34 -0.31
C GLY A 260 11.26 0.14 1.11
N ILE A 261 11.60 -0.72 2.07
CA ILE A 261 11.55 -0.46 3.50
C ILE A 261 12.94 -0.18 4.06
N ARG A 262 13.00 0.57 5.14
CA ARG A 262 14.24 0.85 5.87
C ARG A 262 14.67 -0.39 6.65
N THR A 263 15.93 -0.77 6.48
CA THR A 263 16.57 -1.86 7.21
C THR A 263 17.94 -1.41 7.73
N TYR A 264 18.72 -2.35 8.27
CA TYR A 264 20.12 -2.11 8.67
C TYR A 264 21.10 -2.06 7.48
N GLU A 265 20.68 -2.50 6.29
CA GLU A 265 21.53 -2.59 5.09
C GLU A 265 21.93 -1.19 4.59
N LYS A 266 23.18 -1.03 4.15
CA LYS A 266 23.75 0.25 3.68
C LYS A 266 24.17 0.25 2.21
N ALA A 267 24.25 -0.93 1.56
CA ALA A 267 24.58 -1.06 0.15
C ALA A 267 23.47 -0.54 -0.78
N THR A 268 22.26 -0.43 -0.26
CA THR A 268 21.08 0.14 -0.92
C THR A 268 20.47 1.23 -0.06
N ARG A 269 19.72 2.17 -0.67
CA ARG A 269 19.07 3.26 0.07
C ARG A 269 17.94 2.73 0.96
N ASN A 270 17.16 1.78 0.45
CA ASN A 270 16.18 0.97 1.15
C ASN A 270 16.30 -0.47 0.66
N THR A 271 15.82 -1.43 1.44
CA THR A 271 15.69 -2.82 0.99
C THR A 271 14.35 -2.98 0.29
N LEU A 272 14.36 -3.33 -1.00
CA LEU A 272 13.12 -3.65 -1.70
C LEU A 272 12.49 -4.90 -1.10
N ASP A 273 11.28 -4.76 -0.57
CA ASP A 273 10.48 -5.89 -0.11
C ASP A 273 9.62 -6.43 -1.26
N ILE A 274 10.24 -7.25 -2.11
CA ILE A 274 9.56 -7.80 -3.29
C ILE A 274 8.40 -8.74 -2.93
N SER A 275 8.42 -9.29 -1.71
CA SER A 275 7.36 -10.17 -1.20
C SER A 275 6.05 -9.42 -0.97
N ALA A 276 6.11 -8.09 -0.77
CA ALA A 276 4.93 -7.25 -0.60
C ALA A 276 3.99 -7.30 -1.81
N VAL A 277 4.53 -7.44 -3.04
CA VAL A 277 3.71 -7.45 -4.26
C VAL A 277 2.69 -8.59 -4.27
N PRO A 278 3.11 -9.88 -4.19
CA PRO A 278 2.14 -10.98 -4.18
C PRO A 278 1.27 -10.99 -2.92
N ILE A 279 1.79 -10.58 -1.76
CA ILE A 279 0.98 -10.49 -0.53
C ILE A 279 -0.15 -9.46 -0.70
N LEU A 280 0.16 -8.24 -1.14
CA LEU A 280 -0.84 -7.20 -1.36
C LEU A 280 -1.85 -7.60 -2.43
N LYS A 281 -1.40 -8.28 -3.50
CA LYS A 281 -2.30 -8.81 -4.53
C LYS A 281 -3.16 -9.98 -4.04
N GLN A 282 -2.81 -10.67 -2.95
CA GLN A 282 -3.65 -11.71 -2.34
C GLN A 282 -4.62 -11.13 -1.31
N GLU A 283 -4.15 -10.18 -0.49
CA GLU A 283 -4.95 -9.59 0.60
C GLU A 283 -5.91 -8.51 0.10
N THR A 284 -5.54 -7.81 -0.99
CA THR A 284 -6.33 -6.71 -1.57
C THR A 284 -6.67 -6.97 -3.03
N HIS A 285 -7.73 -6.32 -3.50
CA HIS A 285 -8.10 -6.29 -4.93
C HIS A 285 -7.42 -5.13 -5.70
N LEU A 286 -6.57 -4.34 -5.03
CA LEU A 286 -5.95 -3.16 -5.61
C LEU A 286 -4.72 -3.51 -6.46
N PRO A 287 -4.44 -2.74 -7.54
CA PRO A 287 -3.20 -2.89 -8.30
C PRO A 287 -1.98 -2.43 -7.49
N VAL A 288 -0.83 -3.06 -7.76
CA VAL A 288 0.42 -2.85 -7.04
C VAL A 288 1.56 -2.53 -8.01
N LEU A 289 2.14 -1.33 -7.88
CA LEU A 289 3.34 -0.90 -8.58
C LEU A 289 4.59 -1.06 -7.71
N VAL A 290 5.76 -1.07 -8.36
CA VAL A 290 7.07 -1.03 -7.67
C VAL A 290 7.91 0.16 -8.14
N ASP A 291 8.33 0.99 -7.19
CA ASP A 291 9.27 2.10 -7.42
C ASP A 291 10.71 1.59 -7.30
N VAL A 292 11.37 1.39 -8.43
CA VAL A 292 12.73 0.81 -8.47
C VAL A 292 13.82 1.84 -8.19
N THR A 293 13.53 3.13 -8.39
CA THR A 293 14.49 4.21 -8.13
C THR A 293 14.63 4.48 -6.64
N HIS A 294 13.51 4.69 -5.93
CA HIS A 294 13.56 5.06 -4.52
C HIS A 294 13.81 3.89 -3.58
N SER A 295 13.49 2.66 -4.00
CA SER A 295 13.84 1.45 -3.26
C SER A 295 15.35 1.24 -3.27
N THR A 296 15.91 0.98 -4.45
CA THR A 296 17.34 0.68 -4.61
C THR A 296 18.23 1.87 -4.25
N GLY A 297 17.87 3.07 -4.71
CA GLY A 297 18.72 4.25 -4.68
C GLY A 297 19.99 4.13 -5.53
N ARG A 298 20.03 3.21 -6.51
CA ARG A 298 21.21 2.84 -7.29
C ARG A 298 20.87 2.44 -8.73
N LYS A 299 21.42 3.15 -9.72
CA LYS A 299 21.13 2.90 -11.15
C LYS A 299 21.54 1.51 -11.62
N ASP A 300 22.69 1.04 -11.17
CA ASP A 300 23.35 -0.18 -11.66
C ASP A 300 22.55 -1.46 -11.38
N ILE A 301 21.62 -1.42 -10.42
CA ILE A 301 20.75 -2.55 -10.09
C ILE A 301 19.27 -2.30 -10.43
N MET A 302 18.89 -1.15 -10.99
CA MET A 302 17.49 -0.83 -11.28
C MET A 302 16.87 -1.78 -12.30
N LEU A 303 17.58 -2.11 -13.39
CA LEU A 303 17.06 -2.98 -14.44
C LEU A 303 16.79 -4.42 -13.95
N PRO A 304 17.74 -5.10 -13.26
CA PRO A 304 17.46 -6.41 -12.66
C PRO A 304 16.28 -6.37 -11.67
N VAL A 305 16.20 -5.33 -10.86
CA VAL A 305 15.12 -5.16 -9.87
C VAL A 305 13.76 -4.92 -10.54
N ALA A 306 13.72 -4.14 -11.62
CA ALA A 306 12.52 -3.95 -12.42
C ALA A 306 12.03 -5.25 -13.04
N LYS A 307 12.94 -6.08 -13.57
CA LYS A 307 12.61 -7.42 -14.07
C LYS A 307 12.05 -8.31 -12.96
N ALA A 308 12.61 -8.27 -11.75
CA ALA A 308 12.10 -9.02 -10.61
C ALA A 308 10.69 -8.55 -10.19
N ALA A 309 10.44 -7.24 -10.18
CA ALA A 309 9.12 -6.66 -9.89
C ALA A 309 8.05 -7.12 -10.88
N LEU A 310 8.36 -7.10 -12.18
CA LEU A 310 7.43 -7.55 -13.22
C LEU A 310 7.24 -9.08 -13.15
N ALA A 311 8.30 -9.84 -12.93
CA ALA A 311 8.24 -11.30 -12.83
C ALA A 311 7.42 -11.80 -11.63
N VAL A 312 7.41 -11.07 -10.51
CA VAL A 312 6.58 -11.41 -9.34
C VAL A 312 5.12 -10.99 -9.50
N GLY A 313 4.77 -10.31 -10.60
CA GLY A 313 3.39 -9.94 -10.93
C GLY A 313 2.98 -8.53 -10.50
N ALA A 314 3.92 -7.59 -10.41
CA ALA A 314 3.55 -6.17 -10.24
C ALA A 314 2.77 -5.67 -11.47
N ASP A 315 1.76 -4.83 -11.24
CA ASP A 315 0.94 -4.22 -12.30
C ASP A 315 1.67 -3.10 -13.05
N GLY A 316 2.93 -2.87 -12.68
CA GLY A 316 3.83 -1.94 -13.33
C GLY A 316 4.98 -1.50 -12.43
N ILE A 317 5.83 -0.66 -12.99
CA ILE A 317 7.01 -0.11 -12.32
C ILE A 317 7.04 1.41 -12.44
N MET A 318 7.74 2.05 -11.51
CA MET A 318 8.04 3.47 -11.57
C MET A 318 9.55 3.69 -11.50
N VAL A 319 10.04 4.55 -12.40
CA VAL A 319 11.46 4.86 -12.57
C VAL A 319 11.64 6.36 -12.79
N GLU A 320 12.70 6.94 -12.22
CA GLU A 320 13.03 8.34 -12.43
C GLU A 320 14.01 8.55 -13.59
N VAL A 321 13.70 9.54 -14.42
CA VAL A 321 14.46 9.90 -15.63
C VAL A 321 14.70 11.40 -15.66
N HIS A 322 15.91 11.83 -15.97
CA HIS A 322 16.30 13.23 -16.05
C HIS A 322 17.22 13.46 -17.25
N PRO A 323 17.08 14.54 -18.04
CA PRO A 323 17.96 14.79 -19.18
C PRO A 323 19.44 14.87 -18.78
N GLU A 324 19.70 15.53 -17.64
CA GLU A 324 21.06 15.76 -17.13
C GLU A 324 21.12 15.49 -15.61
N PRO A 325 21.14 14.22 -15.16
CA PRO A 325 21.01 13.87 -13.75
C PRO A 325 22.04 14.57 -12.84
N GLN A 326 23.24 14.85 -13.33
CA GLN A 326 24.33 15.49 -12.60
C GLN A 326 24.02 16.90 -12.08
N VAL A 327 23.08 17.61 -12.71
CA VAL A 327 22.65 18.97 -12.29
C VAL A 327 21.27 19.00 -11.63
N ALA A 328 20.63 17.83 -11.45
CA ALA A 328 19.27 17.76 -10.90
C ALA A 328 19.21 18.25 -9.43
N LEU A 329 18.12 18.91 -9.06
CA LEU A 329 17.87 19.48 -7.73
C LEU A 329 17.50 18.43 -6.67
N SER A 330 17.31 17.18 -7.11
CA SER A 330 17.00 16.02 -6.27
C SER A 330 17.44 14.73 -6.96
N ASP A 331 17.92 13.75 -6.18
CA ASP A 331 18.22 12.39 -6.66
C ASP A 331 19.14 12.32 -7.89
N ALA A 332 20.07 13.27 -7.99
CA ALA A 332 21.05 13.38 -9.08
C ALA A 332 21.83 12.08 -9.37
N LYS A 333 22.08 11.26 -8.33
CA LYS A 333 22.80 9.98 -8.45
C LYS A 333 21.91 8.80 -8.87
N GLN A 334 20.58 8.96 -8.83
CA GLN A 334 19.61 7.88 -8.98
C GLN A 334 18.86 7.94 -10.30
N GLN A 335 18.57 9.15 -10.82
CA GLN A 335 17.78 9.30 -12.04
C GLN A 335 18.55 8.84 -13.28
N LEU A 336 17.93 8.03 -14.13
CA LEU A 336 18.52 7.63 -15.41
C LEU A 336 18.61 8.83 -16.35
N ASN A 337 19.71 8.98 -17.09
CA ASN A 337 19.72 9.84 -18.27
C ASN A 337 18.98 9.16 -19.45
N PHE A 338 18.82 9.85 -20.57
CA PHE A 338 18.06 9.29 -21.70
C PHE A 338 18.69 8.04 -22.29
N ALA A 339 20.01 8.00 -22.52
CA ALA A 339 20.67 6.80 -23.02
C ALA A 339 20.56 5.60 -22.06
N GLU A 340 20.64 5.85 -20.75
CA GLU A 340 20.42 4.82 -19.71
C GLU A 340 18.95 4.35 -19.72
N PHE A 341 18.00 5.26 -19.92
CA PHE A 341 16.57 4.95 -19.99
C PHE A 341 16.18 4.20 -21.27
N ASP A 342 16.75 4.56 -22.41
CA ASP A 342 16.62 3.85 -23.69
C ASP A 342 17.02 2.38 -23.51
N HIS A 343 18.22 2.16 -22.98
CA HIS A 343 18.73 0.82 -22.70
C HIS A 343 17.86 0.06 -21.70
N PHE A 344 17.38 0.74 -20.65
CA PHE A 344 16.47 0.16 -19.67
C PHE A 344 15.17 -0.31 -20.32
N MET A 345 14.53 0.54 -21.13
CA MET A 345 13.26 0.23 -21.81
C MET A 345 13.43 -0.86 -22.87
N GLU A 346 14.48 -0.80 -23.69
CA GLU A 346 14.82 -1.85 -24.67
C GLU A 346 15.04 -3.20 -23.98
N SER A 347 15.77 -3.21 -22.86
CA SER A 347 16.03 -4.41 -22.09
C SER A 347 14.80 -5.03 -21.43
N LEU A 348 13.79 -4.22 -21.08
CA LEU A 348 12.51 -4.69 -20.58
C LEU A 348 11.66 -5.28 -21.71
N ARG A 349 11.56 -4.57 -22.85
CA ARG A 349 10.80 -5.02 -24.04
C ARG A 349 11.36 -6.33 -24.60
N SER A 350 12.67 -6.41 -24.78
CA SER A 350 13.36 -7.62 -25.27
C SER A 350 13.21 -8.81 -24.33
N SER A 351 13.01 -8.58 -23.03
CA SER A 351 12.71 -9.66 -22.07
C SER A 351 11.25 -10.11 -22.06
N GLY A 352 10.36 -9.47 -22.82
CA GLY A 352 8.92 -9.77 -22.86
C GLY A 352 8.15 -9.33 -21.61
N MET A 353 8.80 -8.59 -20.69
CA MET A 353 8.20 -8.16 -19.42
C MET A 353 7.24 -6.98 -19.59
N ILE A 354 7.40 -6.21 -20.66
CA ILE A 354 6.47 -5.15 -21.07
C ILE A 354 6.20 -5.26 -22.58
N PRO A 355 5.06 -4.76 -23.08
CA PRO A 355 4.74 -4.79 -24.51
C PRO A 355 5.79 -4.08 -25.36
N ALA A 356 5.98 -4.55 -26.59
CA ALA A 356 6.73 -3.80 -27.59
C ALA A 356 6.03 -2.47 -27.90
N LEU A 357 6.78 -1.48 -28.38
CA LEU A 357 6.19 -0.26 -28.91
C LEU A 357 5.27 -0.62 -30.07
N VAL A 358 4.01 -0.20 -29.99
CA VAL A 358 3.12 -0.24 -31.15
C VAL A 358 3.62 0.85 -32.09
N THR A 359 4.37 0.48 -33.12
CA THR A 359 4.67 1.39 -34.21
C THR A 359 3.34 1.69 -34.91
N THR A 360 2.75 2.85 -34.63
CA THR A 360 1.73 3.42 -35.50
C THR A 360 2.42 3.83 -36.80
N HIS A 361 2.64 2.87 -37.68
CA HIS A 361 2.85 3.14 -39.10
C HIS A 361 1.48 3.36 -39.72
N GLY A 362 1.17 4.60 -40.09
CA GLY A 362 -0.03 4.98 -40.83
C GLY A 362 -0.63 6.28 -40.34
#